data_AF-A0A7W0D082-F1
#
_entry.id   AF-A0A7W0D082-F1
#
_cell.length_a   1.000
_cell.length_b   1.000
_cell.length_c   1.000
_cell.angle_alpha   90.00
_cell.angle_beta   90.00
_cell.angle_gamma   90.00
#
_symmetry.space_group_name_H-M   'P 1'
#
loop_
_entity.id
_entity.type
_entity.pdbx_description
1 polymer ?
#
loop_
_entity_poly.entity_id
_entity_poly.type
_entity_poly.pdbx_seq_one_letter_code
_entity_poly.pdbx_strand_id
1 'polypeptide(L)'
;MDDALDFGADLVEAKRSVRASNPVLKRMDKRDPLIRFGPTGTETRRAITALSVCRIGRDAGNDVVLSDAGISRTHAMIRRDISGICFLSDVGSRNGTQLNGLPISAPVALSHGDLIKIGGELLTFEQEAPPVPVVEPNRGGETQAYMTTSFVTVLVIDIRGYTALAREIGEEKISKLLSTFFGGVADLLRRRRAWYHKYIGDCFMALWVHDRREVDHAVFAAVLDVILATQELVAPLQSRFGLSGPVRFGVGMNSGLAAIGNLGSIGAADFTAVGDTVNKAFRLESATRTCGHSVLIGRESIDMLRPAVAVPASIECLALALKGYDSPQEAYSLDFGDIAALAGEMMVAAHANSARP
;
A
#
# COMPACT_ATOMS: atom_id res chain seq x y z
N MET A 1 43.50 -38.13 -22.94
CA MET A 1 44.18 -37.38 -21.86
C MET A 1 43.29 -36.18 -21.64
N ASP A 2 42.45 -36.30 -20.62
CA ASP A 2 41.32 -35.41 -20.34
C ASP A 2 41.81 -34.05 -19.84
N ASP A 3 41.43 -32.97 -20.53
CA ASP A 3 41.48 -31.62 -19.98
C ASP A 3 40.06 -31.22 -19.54
N ALA A 4 39.78 -31.47 -18.26
CA ALA A 4 38.61 -30.96 -17.58
C ALA A 4 38.84 -29.47 -17.26
N LEU A 5 38.09 -28.59 -17.92
CA LEU A 5 38.03 -27.16 -17.61
C LEU A 5 37.42 -26.96 -16.21
N ASP A 6 38.19 -26.31 -15.32
CA ASP A 6 37.81 -25.98 -13.94
C ASP A 6 36.77 -24.83 -13.91
N PHE A 7 35.49 -25.20 -13.93
CA PHE A 7 34.34 -24.29 -13.78
C PHE A 7 34.13 -23.77 -12.35
N GLY A 8 34.99 -24.12 -11.38
CA GLY A 8 34.82 -23.79 -9.97
C GLY A 8 35.30 -22.39 -9.58
N ALA A 9 36.36 -21.88 -10.21
CA ALA A 9 37.00 -20.62 -9.83
C ALA A 9 36.21 -19.37 -10.32
N ASP A 10 35.68 -19.40 -11.54
CA ASP A 10 34.96 -18.27 -12.15
C ASP A 10 33.62 -17.97 -11.46
N LEU A 11 32.95 -18.96 -10.87
CA LEU A 11 31.70 -18.78 -10.12
C LEU A 11 31.91 -18.14 -8.74
N VAL A 12 33.10 -18.29 -8.14
CA VAL A 12 33.44 -17.66 -6.86
C VAL A 12 33.84 -16.20 -7.07
N GLU A 13 34.52 -15.90 -8.18
CA GLU A 13 34.92 -14.53 -8.52
C GLU A 13 33.72 -13.69 -9.03
N ALA A 14 32.80 -14.30 -9.79
CA ALA A 14 31.51 -13.68 -10.16
C ALA A 14 30.59 -13.43 -8.94
N LYS A 15 30.60 -14.30 -7.93
CA LYS A 15 29.84 -14.06 -6.67
C LYS A 15 30.47 -12.99 -5.78
N ARG A 16 31.79 -12.76 -5.88
CA ARG A 16 32.47 -11.66 -5.19
C ARG A 16 32.27 -10.31 -5.90
N SER A 17 32.18 -10.28 -7.23
CA SER A 17 31.98 -9.04 -7.99
C SER A 17 30.53 -8.52 -7.95
N VAL A 18 29.52 -9.40 -7.88
CA VAL A 18 28.10 -9.00 -7.72
C VAL A 18 27.80 -8.38 -6.35
N ARG A 19 28.64 -8.64 -5.34
CA ARG A 19 28.51 -8.03 -4.00
C ARG A 19 29.08 -6.61 -3.93
N ALA A 20 29.84 -6.18 -4.95
CA ALA A 20 30.60 -4.93 -4.94
C ALA A 20 30.01 -3.78 -5.78
N SER A 21 28.91 -4.00 -6.51
CA SER A 21 28.34 -3.00 -7.44
C SER A 21 26.85 -2.71 -7.24
N ASN A 22 26.32 -2.88 -6.02
CA ASN A 22 24.98 -2.39 -5.66
C ASN A 22 25.09 -1.13 -4.78
N PRO A 23 24.76 0.07 -5.28
CA PRO A 23 24.90 1.33 -4.54
C PRO A 23 23.93 1.45 -3.35
N VAL A 24 23.00 0.49 -3.18
CA VAL A 24 22.02 0.44 -2.08
C VAL A 24 22.49 -0.41 -0.89
N LEU A 25 23.74 -0.88 -0.86
CA LEU A 25 24.37 -1.28 0.41
C LEU A 25 24.72 -0.01 1.22
N LYS A 26 23.67 0.74 1.62
CA LYS A 26 23.73 1.73 2.70
C LYS A 26 24.40 1.04 3.87
N ARG A 27 25.55 1.56 4.31
CA ARG A 27 26.22 1.16 5.55
C ARG A 27 25.15 1.04 6.64
N MET A 28 25.06 -0.15 7.23
CA MET A 28 24.26 -0.42 8.43
C MET A 28 24.60 0.65 9.47
N ASP A 29 23.64 1.50 9.83
CA ASP A 29 23.79 2.36 11.01
C ASP A 29 23.57 1.48 12.24
N LYS A 30 24.37 1.65 13.29
CA LYS A 30 24.17 0.94 14.56
C LYS A 30 22.77 1.22 15.15
N ARG A 31 22.14 2.33 14.76
CA ARG A 31 20.81 2.76 15.21
C ARG A 31 19.64 2.19 14.40
N ASP A 32 19.89 1.43 13.33
CA ASP A 32 18.79 0.85 12.54
C ASP A 32 18.04 -0.22 13.36
N PRO A 33 16.69 -0.26 13.33
CA PRO A 33 15.92 -1.32 13.97
C PRO A 33 16.35 -2.69 13.44
N LEU A 34 16.30 -3.69 14.31
CA LEU A 34 16.70 -5.06 14.02
C LEU A 34 15.51 -5.99 14.20
N ILE A 35 15.45 -7.01 13.36
CA ILE A 35 14.62 -8.20 13.59
C ILE A 35 15.55 -9.33 13.98
N ARG A 36 15.28 -9.97 15.11
CA ARG A 36 15.91 -11.22 15.54
C ARG A 36 15.00 -12.40 15.20
N PHE A 37 15.57 -13.41 14.57
CA PHE A 37 14.87 -14.62 14.14
C PHE A 37 15.80 -15.83 14.07
N GLY A 38 15.23 -17.03 14.13
CA GLY A 38 15.94 -18.31 14.13
C GLY A 38 15.43 -19.23 15.25
N PRO A 39 15.63 -20.55 15.15
CA PRO A 39 15.26 -21.46 16.22
C PRO A 39 16.02 -21.06 17.48
N THR A 40 15.36 -21.10 18.64
CA THR A 40 15.89 -20.69 19.95
C THR A 40 17.36 -21.13 20.10
N GLY A 41 18.31 -20.19 19.98
CA GLY A 41 19.75 -20.43 20.10
C GLY A 41 20.61 -20.12 18.86
N THR A 42 20.08 -20.02 17.65
CA THR A 42 20.81 -19.59 16.44
C THR A 42 20.25 -18.25 15.94
N GLU A 43 20.65 -17.17 16.62
CA GLU A 43 20.17 -15.83 16.33
C GLU A 43 20.70 -15.29 15.01
N THR A 44 19.81 -15.13 14.04
CA THR A 44 20.05 -14.29 12.87
C THR A 44 19.46 -12.90 13.13
N ARG A 45 20.22 -11.86 12.78
CA ARG A 45 19.77 -10.47 12.88
C ARG A 45 19.64 -9.87 11.49
N ARG A 46 18.53 -9.19 11.21
CA ARG A 46 18.35 -8.41 9.98
C ARG A 46 18.04 -6.97 10.35
N ALA A 47 18.85 -6.05 9.84
CA ALA A 47 18.57 -4.63 9.96
C ALA A 47 17.43 -4.20 9.04
N ILE A 48 16.54 -3.36 9.55
CA ILE A 48 15.54 -2.61 8.82
C ILE A 48 16.15 -1.22 8.57
N THR A 49 16.96 -1.14 7.52
CA THR A 49 17.65 0.09 7.15
C THR A 49 16.66 1.21 6.86
N ALA A 50 17.10 2.46 6.99
CA ALA A 50 16.24 3.62 6.75
C ALA A 50 15.60 3.57 5.35
N LEU A 51 14.27 3.68 5.32
CA LEU A 51 13.43 3.61 4.11
C LEU A 51 13.48 2.23 3.45
N SER A 52 13.35 1.16 4.25
CA SER A 52 13.28 -0.21 3.74
C SER A 52 11.97 -0.89 4.10
N VAL A 53 11.49 -1.67 3.13
CA VAL A 53 10.49 -2.70 3.35
C VAL A 53 11.25 -3.97 3.65
N CYS A 54 11.20 -4.45 4.88
CA CYS A 54 11.72 -5.76 5.25
C CYS A 54 10.62 -6.79 5.04
N ARG A 55 10.72 -7.60 3.98
CA ARG A 55 9.77 -8.66 3.67
C ARG A 55 10.11 -9.92 4.44
N ILE A 56 9.08 -10.58 4.96
CA ILE A 56 9.19 -11.82 5.73
C ILE A 56 8.33 -12.88 5.06
N GLY A 57 8.90 -14.05 4.79
CA GLY A 57 8.15 -15.15 4.19
C GLY A 57 9.02 -16.34 3.84
N ARG A 58 8.41 -17.37 3.27
CA ARG A 58 9.09 -18.63 2.95
C ARG A 58 9.93 -18.60 1.67
N ASP A 59 9.58 -17.72 0.73
CA ASP A 59 10.33 -17.64 -0.53
C ASP A 59 11.70 -16.98 -0.32
N ALA A 60 12.70 -17.44 -1.06
CA ALA A 60 14.08 -16.95 -0.97
C ALA A 60 14.25 -15.47 -1.37
N GLY A 61 13.23 -14.87 -2.01
CA GLY A 61 13.24 -13.46 -2.40
C GLY A 61 12.87 -12.48 -1.29
N ASN A 62 12.58 -12.95 -0.07
CA ASN A 62 12.30 -12.11 1.09
C ASN A 62 13.58 -11.71 1.84
N ASP A 63 13.51 -10.65 2.63
CA ASP A 63 14.63 -10.15 3.44
C ASP A 63 14.88 -11.02 4.68
N VAL A 64 13.81 -11.56 5.24
CA VAL A 64 13.81 -12.60 6.27
C VAL A 64 13.11 -13.84 5.71
N VAL A 65 13.89 -14.89 5.48
CA VAL A 65 13.41 -16.15 4.92
C VAL A 65 13.17 -17.14 6.04
N LEU A 66 11.93 -17.59 6.19
CA LEU A 66 11.52 -18.54 7.22
C LEU A 66 11.05 -19.85 6.57
N SER A 67 11.65 -20.99 6.93
CA SER A 67 11.49 -22.26 6.21
C SER A 67 10.21 -23.04 6.54
N ASP A 68 9.38 -22.59 7.47
CA ASP A 68 8.18 -23.30 7.93
C ASP A 68 7.07 -23.35 6.85
N ALA A 69 6.51 -24.53 6.61
CA ALA A 69 5.44 -24.78 5.65
C ALA A 69 4.14 -24.02 5.96
N GLY A 70 3.90 -23.66 7.23
CA GLY A 70 2.82 -22.79 7.68
C GLY A 70 2.98 -21.32 7.27
N ILE A 71 4.11 -20.95 6.67
CA ILE A 71 4.42 -19.59 6.26
C ILE A 71 4.17 -19.41 4.75
N SER A 72 3.38 -18.39 4.41
CA SER A 72 3.17 -17.93 3.03
C SER A 72 4.46 -17.50 2.33
N ARG A 73 4.46 -17.59 1.00
CA ARG A 73 5.58 -17.17 0.13
C ARG A 73 6.12 -15.78 0.48
N THR A 74 5.24 -14.80 0.56
CA THR A 74 5.45 -13.50 1.22
C THR A 74 4.34 -13.39 2.26
N HIS A 75 4.69 -13.38 3.54
CA HIS A 75 3.75 -13.53 4.65
C HIS A 75 3.45 -12.21 5.31
N ALA A 76 4.49 -11.52 5.76
CA ALA A 76 4.41 -10.25 6.46
C ALA A 76 5.46 -9.29 5.89
N MET A 77 5.35 -8.02 6.24
CA MET A 77 6.41 -7.06 6.02
C MET A 77 6.47 -6.05 7.15
N ILE A 78 7.68 -5.56 7.41
CA ILE A 78 7.91 -4.43 8.29
C ILE A 78 8.36 -3.26 7.43
N ARG A 79 7.64 -2.15 7.49
CA ARG A 79 7.98 -0.93 6.77
C ARG A 79 8.42 0.13 7.75
N ARG A 80 9.58 0.74 7.51
CA ARG A 80 10.06 1.88 8.29
C ARG A 80 9.80 3.17 7.54
N ASP A 81 9.04 4.08 8.12
CA ASP A 81 8.75 5.37 7.52
C ASP A 81 9.93 6.37 7.68
N ILE A 82 9.75 7.58 7.13
CA ILE A 82 10.73 8.68 7.24
C ILE A 82 10.95 9.18 8.67
N SER A 83 9.96 9.00 9.57
CA SER A 83 10.09 9.36 10.99
C SER A 83 10.91 8.33 11.75
N GLY A 84 11.04 7.13 11.20
CA GLY A 84 11.76 6.00 11.76
C GLY A 84 10.86 4.99 12.48
N ILE A 85 9.53 5.18 12.44
CA ILE A 85 8.55 4.24 13.01
C ILE A 85 8.46 3.03 12.10
N CYS A 86 8.51 1.84 12.69
CA CYS A 86 8.31 0.59 11.99
C CYS A 86 6.86 0.12 12.13
N PHE A 87 6.22 -0.20 11.01
CA PHE A 87 4.88 -0.77 10.96
C PHE A 87 4.95 -2.20 10.45
N LEU A 88 4.38 -3.14 11.21
CA LEU A 88 4.18 -4.53 10.81
C LEU A 88 2.84 -4.68 10.07
N SER A 89 2.85 -5.30 8.91
CA SER A 89 1.66 -5.65 8.14
C SER A 89 1.66 -7.11 7.72
N ASP A 90 0.52 -7.78 7.83
CA ASP A 90 0.25 -9.05 7.16
C ASP A 90 -0.09 -8.79 5.68
N VAL A 91 0.47 -9.58 4.75
CA VAL A 91 0.32 -9.35 3.30
C VAL A 91 -0.70 -10.32 2.67
N GLY A 92 -1.73 -10.68 3.42
CA GLY A 92 -2.75 -11.67 3.02
C GLY A 92 -2.22 -13.09 3.16
N SER A 93 -1.59 -13.38 4.29
CA SER A 93 -1.09 -14.70 4.61
C SER A 93 -2.22 -15.70 4.88
N ARG A 94 -1.94 -17.00 4.78
CA ARG A 94 -2.96 -18.03 5.00
C ARG A 94 -3.32 -18.19 6.48
N ASN A 95 -2.34 -18.03 7.37
CA ASN A 95 -2.44 -18.36 8.79
C ASN A 95 -2.42 -17.13 9.70
N GLY A 96 -2.32 -15.93 9.11
CA GLY A 96 -2.25 -14.67 9.83
C GLY A 96 -0.90 -14.42 10.52
N THR A 97 -0.71 -13.16 10.91
CA THR A 97 0.42 -12.69 11.71
C THR A 97 -0.08 -12.29 13.10
N GLN A 98 0.68 -12.56 14.15
CA GLN A 98 0.36 -12.11 15.51
C GLN A 98 1.46 -11.20 16.06
N LEU A 99 1.06 -10.16 16.79
CA LEU A 99 1.91 -9.27 17.56
C LEU A 99 1.58 -9.43 19.04
N ASN A 100 2.58 -9.80 19.85
CA ASN A 100 2.43 -10.05 21.29
C ASN A 100 1.28 -11.02 21.64
N GLY A 101 1.08 -12.03 20.78
CA GLY A 101 0.03 -13.06 20.93
C GLY A 101 -1.34 -12.66 20.39
N LEU A 102 -1.53 -11.41 19.94
CA LEU A 102 -2.78 -10.94 19.35
C LEU A 102 -2.69 -10.94 17.82
N PRO A 103 -3.69 -11.46 17.09
CA PRO A 103 -3.69 -11.38 15.63
C PRO A 103 -3.76 -9.92 15.17
N ILE A 104 -3.04 -9.60 14.09
CA ILE A 104 -3.14 -8.30 13.44
C ILE A 104 -4.02 -8.41 12.19
N SER A 105 -4.87 -7.42 11.95
CA SER A 105 -5.73 -7.30 10.77
C SER A 105 -5.44 -6.04 9.96
N ALA A 106 -4.60 -5.15 10.49
CA ALA A 106 -4.18 -3.89 9.89
C ALA A 106 -2.69 -3.66 10.21
N PRO A 107 -2.02 -2.71 9.52
CA PRO A 107 -0.67 -2.30 9.90
C PRO A 107 -0.60 -1.87 11.37
N VAL A 108 0.42 -2.33 12.11
CA VAL A 108 0.61 -1.97 13.53
C VAL A 108 2.00 -1.42 13.78
N ALA A 109 2.08 -0.29 14.49
CA ALA A 109 3.36 0.28 14.91
C ALA A 109 4.06 -0.66 15.89
N LEU A 110 5.34 -0.91 15.64
CA LEU A 110 6.19 -1.77 16.47
C LEU A 110 6.95 -0.94 17.50
N SER A 111 7.07 -1.51 18.70
CA SER A 111 7.87 -1.01 19.81
C SER A 111 9.02 -1.98 20.12
N HIS A 112 10.14 -1.45 20.62
CA HIS A 112 11.26 -2.29 21.07
C HIS A 112 10.77 -3.39 22.02
N GLY A 113 11.16 -4.64 21.74
CA GLY A 113 10.79 -5.82 22.53
C GLY A 113 9.55 -6.55 22.03
N ASP A 114 8.84 -6.02 21.03
CA ASP A 114 7.66 -6.67 20.47
C ASP A 114 7.97 -8.06 19.90
N LEU A 115 7.06 -9.00 20.17
CA LEU A 115 7.13 -10.38 19.72
C LEU A 115 6.20 -10.59 18.52
N ILE A 116 6.77 -10.96 17.38
CA ILE A 116 6.05 -11.17 16.12
C ILE A 116 6.00 -12.67 15.85
N LYS A 117 4.81 -13.26 15.87
CA LYS A 117 4.61 -14.68 15.54
C LYS A 117 4.10 -14.84 14.12
N ILE A 118 4.82 -15.64 13.33
CA ILE A 118 4.50 -15.96 11.94
C ILE A 118 4.64 -17.48 11.77
N GLY A 119 3.52 -18.18 11.58
CA GLY A 119 3.53 -19.65 11.60
C GLY A 119 3.98 -20.19 12.98
N GLY A 120 4.93 -21.13 12.99
CA GLY A 120 5.59 -21.63 14.19
C GLY A 120 6.76 -20.76 14.69
N GLU A 121 7.19 -19.76 13.91
CA GLU A 121 8.35 -18.93 14.22
C GLU A 121 7.96 -17.72 15.10
N LEU A 122 8.84 -17.38 16.04
CA LEU A 122 8.71 -16.20 16.91
C LEU A 122 9.92 -15.28 16.68
N LEU A 123 9.65 -14.05 16.28
CA LEU A 123 10.65 -13.03 15.98
C LEU A 123 10.56 -11.93 17.05
N THR A 124 11.68 -11.27 17.32
CA THR A 124 11.73 -10.13 18.24
C THR A 124 12.13 -8.88 17.47
N PHE A 125 11.36 -7.80 17.62
CA PHE A 125 11.69 -6.49 17.10
C PHE A 125 12.53 -5.72 18.13
N GLU A 126 13.68 -5.22 17.72
CA GLU A 126 14.58 -4.44 18.56
C GLU A 126 14.87 -3.09 17.93
N GLN A 127 14.78 -2.03 18.72
CA GLN A 127 15.19 -0.69 18.32
C GLN A 127 15.86 0.01 19.51
N GLU A 128 17.04 0.61 19.33
CA GLU A 128 17.80 1.21 20.46
C GLU A 128 17.05 2.36 21.15
N ALA A 129 16.18 3.07 20.42
CA ALA A 129 15.22 4.03 20.98
C ALA A 129 14.03 4.19 20.02
N PRO A 130 12.78 4.33 20.50
CA PRO A 130 11.68 4.70 19.63
C PRO A 130 12.06 6.00 18.88
N PRO A 131 11.77 6.10 17.57
CA PRO A 131 11.95 7.35 16.85
C PRO A 131 11.10 8.39 17.58
N VAL A 132 11.64 9.58 17.88
CA VAL A 132 10.94 10.59 18.69
C VAL A 132 9.52 10.80 18.14
N PRO A 133 8.47 10.30 18.81
CA PRO A 133 7.12 10.70 18.49
C PRO A 133 6.95 12.07 19.14
N VAL A 134 6.43 13.07 18.41
CA VAL A 134 5.83 14.22 19.09
C VAL A 134 4.52 13.72 19.71
N VAL A 135 4.61 13.06 20.85
CA VAL A 135 3.46 12.71 21.68
C VAL A 135 3.85 13.05 23.11
N GLU A 136 3.19 14.07 23.66
CA GLU A 136 3.33 14.39 25.08
C GLU A 136 2.91 13.18 25.92
N PRO A 137 3.67 12.82 26.97
CA PRO A 137 3.33 11.69 27.80
C PRO A 137 2.07 12.02 28.61
N ASN A 138 0.91 11.54 28.16
CA ASN A 138 -0.30 11.58 28.97
C ASN A 138 -0.14 10.59 30.14
N ARG A 139 -0.06 11.16 31.35
CA ARG A 139 -0.05 10.42 32.62
C ARG A 139 -1.45 9.91 32.91
N GLY A 140 -1.76 8.70 32.45
CA GLY A 140 -2.92 7.96 32.96
C GLY A 140 -3.53 7.04 31.92
N GLY A 141 -3.11 5.76 31.90
CA GLY A 141 -3.88 4.59 31.47
C GLY A 141 -4.57 4.57 30.08
N GLU A 142 -4.49 5.64 29.30
CA GLU A 142 -5.19 5.80 28.03
C GLU A 142 -4.27 5.50 26.84
N THR A 143 -4.87 4.89 25.82
CA THR A 143 -4.31 4.50 24.54
C THR A 143 -3.32 5.51 23.97
N GLN A 144 -2.10 5.07 23.61
CA GLN A 144 -1.19 5.86 22.79
C GLN A 144 -1.64 5.80 21.33
N ALA A 145 -2.31 6.84 20.86
CA ALA A 145 -2.54 7.05 19.43
C ALA A 145 -1.19 7.43 18.78
N TYR A 146 -0.58 6.48 18.06
CA TYR A 146 0.61 6.77 17.27
C TYR A 146 0.18 7.33 15.93
N MET A 147 0.17 8.65 15.80
CA MET A 147 -0.06 9.34 14.53
C MET A 147 1.25 9.94 14.02
N THR A 148 1.63 9.60 12.79
CA THR A 148 2.78 10.17 12.08
C THR A 148 2.30 10.90 10.85
N THR A 149 2.94 12.02 10.50
CA THR A 149 2.62 12.75 9.26
C THR A 149 3.46 12.17 8.14
N SER A 150 2.80 11.55 7.16
CA SER A 150 3.44 10.91 6.03
C SER A 150 2.91 11.45 4.71
N PHE A 151 3.74 11.42 3.69
CA PHE A 151 3.31 11.72 2.33
C PHE A 151 2.62 10.48 1.75
N VAL A 152 1.39 10.63 1.26
CA VAL A 152 0.54 9.52 0.85
C VAL A 152 -0.14 9.77 -0.48
N THR A 153 -0.51 8.68 -1.15
CA THR A 153 -1.54 8.67 -2.19
C THR A 153 -2.74 7.89 -1.67
N VAL A 154 -3.90 8.52 -1.72
CA VAL A 154 -5.19 7.97 -1.31
C VAL A 154 -6.01 7.68 -2.56
N LEU A 155 -6.56 6.48 -2.63
CA LEU A 155 -7.52 6.06 -3.66
C LEU A 155 -8.84 5.72 -2.98
N VAL A 156 -9.93 6.29 -3.48
CA VAL A 156 -11.28 6.01 -3.03
C VAL A 156 -12.06 5.46 -4.22
N ILE A 157 -12.68 4.29 -4.08
CA ILE A 157 -13.48 3.64 -5.12
C ILE A 157 -14.86 3.33 -4.54
N ASP A 158 -15.94 3.75 -5.20
CA ASP A 158 -17.30 3.46 -4.73
C ASP A 158 -18.23 3.02 -5.87
N ILE A 159 -19.15 2.11 -5.58
CA ILE A 159 -20.15 1.65 -6.57
C ILE A 159 -21.20 2.75 -6.76
N ARG A 160 -21.44 3.13 -8.01
CA ARG A 160 -22.48 4.12 -8.32
C ARG A 160 -23.87 3.50 -8.25
N GLY A 161 -24.78 4.24 -7.62
CA GLY A 161 -26.18 3.86 -7.55
C GLY A 161 -26.40 2.58 -6.75
N TYR A 162 -25.52 2.27 -5.78
CA TYR A 162 -25.61 1.08 -4.94
C TYR A 162 -27.03 0.86 -4.37
N THR A 163 -27.67 1.91 -3.86
CA THR A 163 -29.05 1.80 -3.33
C THR A 163 -30.06 1.36 -4.38
N ALA A 164 -29.94 1.82 -5.62
CA ALA A 164 -30.81 1.40 -6.71
C ALA A 164 -30.52 -0.06 -7.11
N LEU A 165 -29.23 -0.41 -7.16
CA LEU A 165 -28.77 -1.77 -7.43
C LEU A 165 -29.32 -2.76 -6.40
N ALA A 166 -29.22 -2.43 -5.10
CA ALA A 166 -29.72 -3.25 -4.00
C ALA A 166 -31.23 -3.50 -4.10
N ARG A 167 -32.01 -2.48 -4.52
CA ARG A 167 -33.46 -2.60 -4.74
C ARG A 167 -33.81 -3.49 -5.93
N GLU A 168 -32.98 -3.48 -6.97
CA GLU A 168 -33.22 -4.24 -8.21
C GLU A 168 -33.04 -5.75 -8.01
N ILE A 169 -31.91 -6.16 -7.43
CA ILE A 169 -31.55 -7.59 -7.33
C ILE A 169 -31.87 -8.24 -5.99
N GLY A 170 -32.29 -7.46 -5.00
CA GLY A 170 -32.59 -7.92 -3.65
C GLY A 170 -31.35 -8.22 -2.81
N GLU A 171 -31.57 -8.35 -1.50
CA GLU A 171 -30.51 -8.44 -0.46
C GLU A 171 -29.52 -9.59 -0.69
N GLU A 172 -30.01 -10.78 -1.06
CA GLU A 172 -29.14 -11.95 -1.22
C GLU A 172 -28.16 -11.79 -2.40
N LYS A 173 -28.64 -11.27 -3.54
CA LYS A 173 -27.80 -11.08 -4.72
C LYS A 173 -26.86 -9.91 -4.55
N ILE A 174 -27.30 -8.81 -3.92
CA ILE A 174 -26.42 -7.66 -3.68
C ILE A 174 -25.28 -8.00 -2.73
N SER A 175 -25.51 -8.80 -1.68
CA SER A 175 -24.44 -9.26 -0.80
C SER A 175 -23.40 -10.11 -1.55
N LYS A 176 -23.83 -10.97 -2.48
CA LYS A 176 -22.94 -11.77 -3.34
C LYS A 176 -22.17 -10.91 -4.35
N LEU A 177 -22.81 -9.90 -4.92
CA LEU A 177 -22.18 -8.93 -5.82
C LEU A 177 -21.11 -8.14 -5.07
N LEU A 178 -21.46 -7.56 -3.92
CA LEU A 178 -20.53 -6.83 -3.07
C LEU A 178 -19.34 -7.70 -2.68
N SER A 179 -19.57 -8.92 -2.19
CA SER A 179 -18.48 -9.83 -1.82
C SER A 179 -17.56 -10.16 -2.99
N THR A 180 -18.11 -10.30 -4.20
CA THR A 180 -17.34 -10.55 -5.43
C THR A 180 -16.50 -9.34 -5.82
N PHE A 181 -17.11 -8.15 -5.84
CA PHE A 181 -16.44 -6.90 -6.17
C PHE A 181 -15.36 -6.57 -5.13
N PHE A 182 -15.70 -6.69 -3.85
CA PHE A 182 -14.83 -6.42 -2.73
C PHE A 182 -13.65 -7.37 -2.66
N GLY A 183 -13.89 -8.67 -2.79
CA GLY A 183 -12.80 -9.65 -2.86
C GLY A 183 -11.84 -9.37 -4.01
N GLY A 184 -12.38 -9.04 -5.20
CA GLY A 184 -11.57 -8.72 -6.37
C GLY A 184 -10.71 -7.47 -6.18
N VAL A 185 -11.30 -6.33 -5.77
CA VAL A 185 -10.56 -5.08 -5.57
C VAL A 185 -9.50 -5.21 -4.47
N ALA A 186 -9.80 -5.89 -3.36
CA ALA A 186 -8.81 -6.13 -2.31
C ALA A 186 -7.60 -6.94 -2.80
N ASP A 187 -7.84 -7.95 -3.64
CA ASP A 187 -6.77 -8.70 -4.28
C ASP A 187 -5.95 -7.83 -5.25
N LEU A 188 -6.59 -6.90 -5.98
CA LEU A 188 -5.87 -5.92 -6.80
C LEU A 188 -4.96 -5.05 -5.93
N LEU A 189 -5.51 -4.40 -4.90
CA LEU A 189 -4.80 -3.51 -3.99
C LEU A 189 -3.59 -4.18 -3.32
N ARG A 190 -3.77 -5.42 -2.86
CA ARG A 190 -2.70 -6.22 -2.25
C ARG A 190 -1.57 -6.51 -3.24
N ARG A 191 -1.89 -6.91 -4.47
CA ARG A 191 -0.89 -7.18 -5.53
C ARG A 191 -0.14 -5.92 -5.94
N ARG A 192 -0.80 -4.75 -5.89
CA ARG A 192 -0.23 -3.42 -6.16
C ARG A 192 0.35 -2.73 -4.92
N ARG A 193 0.61 -3.50 -3.86
CA ARG A 193 1.36 -3.09 -2.66
C ARG A 193 0.76 -1.90 -1.91
N ALA A 194 -0.56 -1.70 -1.98
CA ALA A 194 -1.24 -0.77 -1.08
C ALA A 194 -0.81 -1.03 0.37
N TRP A 195 -0.46 0.03 1.10
CA TRP A 195 -0.10 -0.05 2.51
C TRP A 195 -1.28 -0.48 3.37
N TYR A 196 -2.45 0.04 3.02
CA TYR A 196 -3.67 -0.21 3.74
C TYR A 196 -4.85 -0.09 2.81
N HIS A 197 -5.90 -0.86 3.08
CA HIS A 197 -7.20 -0.62 2.51
C HIS A 197 -8.30 -1.00 3.49
N LYS A 198 -9.43 -0.29 3.45
CA LYS A 198 -10.62 -0.62 4.21
C LYS A 198 -11.88 -0.36 3.41
N TYR A 199 -12.93 -1.03 3.85
CA TYR A 199 -14.30 -0.84 3.39
C TYR A 199 -15.01 0.11 4.34
N ILE A 200 -15.67 1.12 3.79
CA ILE A 200 -16.50 2.06 4.54
C ILE A 200 -17.86 2.09 3.84
N GLY A 201 -18.76 1.18 4.23
CA GLY A 201 -20.01 0.97 3.51
C GLY A 201 -19.77 0.30 2.14
N ASP A 202 -20.25 0.93 1.07
CA ASP A 202 -20.06 0.57 -0.35
C ASP A 202 -18.72 1.05 -0.94
N CYS A 203 -18.02 1.91 -0.20
CA CYS A 203 -16.78 2.53 -0.60
C CYS A 203 -15.54 1.75 -0.14
N PHE A 204 -14.55 1.68 -1.00
CA PHE A 204 -13.17 1.34 -0.67
C PHE A 204 -12.32 2.57 -0.47
N MET A 205 -11.47 2.53 0.54
CA MET A 205 -10.35 3.45 0.68
C MET A 205 -9.06 2.64 0.67
N ALA A 206 -8.10 3.03 -0.16
CA ALA A 206 -6.76 2.48 -0.19
C ALA A 206 -5.72 3.58 -0.04
N LEU A 207 -4.58 3.22 0.54
CA LEU A 207 -3.50 4.14 0.87
C LEU A 207 -2.16 3.57 0.43
N TRP A 208 -1.32 4.41 -0.16
CA TRP A 208 0.11 4.17 -0.33
C TRP A 208 0.87 5.27 0.40
N VAL A 209 1.87 4.90 1.18
CA VAL A 209 2.79 5.83 1.83
C VAL A 209 4.07 5.89 0.99
N HIS A 210 4.55 7.11 0.74
CA HIS A 210 5.74 7.38 -0.04
C HIS A 210 6.93 7.69 0.86
N ASP A 211 8.12 7.31 0.39
CA ASP A 211 9.38 7.48 1.12
C ASP A 211 9.95 8.90 1.02
N ARG A 212 9.39 9.73 0.13
CA ARG A 212 9.76 11.13 -0.11
C ARG A 212 8.51 11.98 -0.11
N ARG A 213 8.67 13.31 -0.03
CA ARG A 213 7.59 14.28 -0.28
C ARG A 213 7.26 14.40 -1.79
N GLU A 214 7.33 13.27 -2.48
CA GLU A 214 7.12 13.12 -3.92
C GLU A 214 6.45 11.77 -4.14
N VAL A 215 5.69 11.67 -5.22
CA VAL A 215 5.05 10.44 -5.63
C VAL A 215 6.08 9.51 -6.27
N ASP A 216 6.19 8.28 -5.79
CA ASP A 216 6.90 7.24 -6.52
C ASP A 216 6.12 6.86 -7.79
N HIS A 217 6.75 6.98 -8.96
CA HIS A 217 6.11 6.69 -10.23
C HIS A 217 5.62 5.23 -10.33
N ALA A 218 6.36 4.28 -9.75
CA ALA A 218 5.93 2.89 -9.73
C ALA A 218 4.68 2.70 -8.84
N VAL A 219 4.59 3.45 -7.74
CA VAL A 219 3.39 3.45 -6.89
C VAL A 219 2.21 4.03 -7.66
N PHE A 220 2.36 5.18 -8.30
CA PHE A 220 1.26 5.81 -9.02
C PHE A 220 0.81 4.97 -10.22
N ALA A 221 1.75 4.37 -10.98
CA ALA A 221 1.43 3.41 -12.03
C ALA A 221 0.60 2.23 -11.47
N ALA A 222 0.97 1.73 -10.29
CA ALA A 222 0.21 0.68 -9.62
C ALA A 222 -1.19 1.15 -9.19
N VAL A 223 -1.36 2.41 -8.78
CA VAL A 223 -2.69 2.99 -8.50
C VAL A 223 -3.54 3.07 -9.77
N LEU A 224 -2.98 3.53 -10.89
CA LEU A 224 -3.67 3.59 -12.18
C LEU A 224 -4.07 2.19 -12.67
N ASP A 225 -3.18 1.20 -12.51
CA ASP A 225 -3.45 -0.19 -12.85
C ASP A 225 -4.57 -0.80 -11.97
N VAL A 226 -4.68 -0.41 -10.69
CA VAL A 226 -5.85 -0.78 -9.86
C VAL A 226 -7.15 -0.25 -10.48
N ILE A 227 -7.15 0.99 -10.97
CA ILE A 227 -8.35 1.60 -11.57
C ILE A 227 -8.75 0.86 -12.86
N LEU A 228 -7.79 0.58 -13.75
CA LEU A 228 -8.01 -0.18 -14.99
C LEU A 228 -8.50 -1.59 -14.71
N ALA A 229 -7.84 -2.32 -13.81
CA ALA A 229 -8.23 -3.68 -13.47
C ALA A 229 -9.59 -3.74 -12.74
N THR A 230 -9.99 -2.68 -12.04
CA THR A 230 -11.34 -2.57 -11.47
C THR A 230 -12.41 -2.46 -12.55
N GLN A 231 -12.12 -1.80 -13.68
CA GLN A 231 -13.03 -1.78 -14.85
C GLN A 231 -13.27 -3.19 -15.39
N GLU A 232 -12.21 -3.99 -15.53
CA GLU A 232 -12.32 -5.37 -15.97
C GLU A 232 -13.09 -6.25 -14.98
N LEU A 233 -12.92 -6.01 -13.68
CA LEU A 233 -13.60 -6.73 -12.62
C LEU A 233 -15.12 -6.50 -12.62
N VAL A 234 -15.58 -5.28 -12.93
CA VAL A 234 -17.01 -4.96 -12.94
C VAL A 234 -17.73 -5.37 -14.23
N ALA A 235 -17.00 -5.50 -15.35
CA ALA A 235 -17.57 -5.85 -16.66
C ALA A 235 -18.46 -7.11 -16.66
N PRO A 236 -18.07 -8.26 -16.05
CA PRO A 236 -18.92 -9.45 -16.06
C PRO A 236 -20.07 -9.40 -15.04
N LEU A 237 -20.11 -8.41 -14.12
CA LEU A 237 -21.09 -8.40 -13.04
C LEU A 237 -22.53 -8.19 -13.53
N GLN A 238 -22.71 -7.42 -14.62
CA GLN A 238 -24.03 -7.22 -15.20
C GLN A 238 -24.70 -8.55 -15.57
N SER A 239 -24.05 -9.32 -16.44
CA SER A 239 -24.59 -10.61 -16.91
C SER A 239 -24.65 -11.65 -15.79
N ARG A 240 -23.65 -11.66 -14.89
CA ARG A 240 -23.57 -12.64 -13.80
C ARG A 240 -24.70 -12.48 -12.77
N PHE A 241 -25.14 -11.25 -12.51
CA PHE A 241 -26.18 -10.96 -11.52
C PHE A 241 -27.55 -10.61 -12.14
N GLY A 242 -27.64 -10.53 -13.46
CA GLY A 242 -28.88 -10.27 -14.20
C GLY A 242 -29.35 -8.82 -14.07
N LEU A 243 -28.42 -7.87 -14.19
CA LEU A 243 -28.68 -6.45 -14.02
C LEU A 243 -29.20 -5.77 -15.29
N SER A 244 -30.08 -4.80 -15.11
CA SER A 244 -30.63 -3.92 -16.14
C SER A 244 -29.58 -3.06 -16.84
N GLY A 245 -28.45 -2.79 -16.16
CA GLY A 245 -27.34 -2.01 -16.69
C GLY A 245 -25.98 -2.42 -16.12
N PRO A 246 -24.88 -1.89 -16.67
CA PRO A 246 -23.54 -2.18 -16.21
C PRO A 246 -23.33 -1.63 -14.79
N VAL A 247 -22.58 -2.38 -13.97
CA VAL A 247 -22.08 -1.88 -12.69
C VAL A 247 -21.05 -0.79 -12.98
N ARG A 248 -21.30 0.41 -12.46
CA ARG A 248 -20.38 1.56 -12.58
C ARG A 248 -19.79 1.88 -11.23
N PHE A 249 -18.63 2.50 -11.22
CA PHE A 249 -17.97 2.98 -10.02
C PHE A 249 -17.43 4.39 -10.22
N GLY A 250 -17.31 5.12 -9.13
CA GLY A 250 -16.61 6.40 -9.04
C GLY A 250 -15.24 6.21 -8.41
N VAL A 251 -14.26 6.99 -8.85
CA VAL A 251 -12.92 7.02 -8.29
C VAL A 251 -12.52 8.45 -7.92
N GLY A 252 -12.06 8.62 -6.69
CA GLY A 252 -11.39 9.83 -6.22
C GLY A 252 -9.97 9.51 -5.80
N MET A 253 -9.00 10.22 -6.34
CA MET A 253 -7.59 10.03 -6.01
C MET A 253 -6.94 11.36 -5.61
N ASN A 254 -6.17 11.36 -4.53
CA ASN A 254 -5.39 12.54 -4.16
C ASN A 254 -4.07 12.16 -3.48
N SER A 255 -3.06 13.02 -3.61
CA SER A 255 -1.75 12.82 -3.00
C SER A 255 -1.35 14.04 -2.18
N GLY A 256 -0.66 13.82 -1.05
CA GLY A 256 -0.35 14.89 -0.12
C GLY A 256 0.05 14.38 1.26
N LEU A 257 0.23 15.30 2.21
CA LEU A 257 0.53 14.95 3.59
C LEU A 257 -0.76 14.52 4.32
N ALA A 258 -0.70 13.39 5.01
CA ALA A 258 -1.77 12.93 5.89
C ALA A 258 -1.18 12.38 7.19
N ALA A 259 -1.92 12.54 8.28
CA ALA A 259 -1.63 11.85 9.52
C ALA A 259 -2.09 10.39 9.39
N ILE A 260 -1.18 9.44 9.53
CA ILE A 260 -1.45 7.99 9.49
C ILE A 260 -1.09 7.37 10.82
N GLY A 261 -1.82 6.35 11.25
CA GLY A 261 -1.58 5.77 12.55
C GLY A 261 -2.65 4.85 13.05
N ASN A 262 -2.40 4.26 14.21
CA ASN A 262 -3.37 3.39 14.87
C ASN A 262 -4.16 4.17 15.90
N LEU A 263 -5.49 4.09 15.81
CA LEU A 263 -6.42 4.75 16.72
C LEU A 263 -7.38 3.70 17.30
N GLY A 264 -7.43 3.56 18.63
CA GLY A 264 -8.29 2.59 19.33
C GLY A 264 -7.60 1.82 20.47
N SER A 265 -8.36 1.18 21.36
CA SER A 265 -7.85 0.53 22.57
C SER A 265 -7.02 -0.75 22.30
N ILE A 266 -6.29 -1.22 23.32
CA ILE A 266 -5.55 -2.50 23.29
C ILE A 266 -6.50 -3.62 22.82
N GLY A 267 -6.22 -4.20 21.65
CA GLY A 267 -7.03 -5.26 21.03
C GLY A 267 -8.03 -4.81 19.95
N ALA A 268 -8.22 -3.51 19.72
CA ALA A 268 -9.13 -2.94 18.72
C ALA A 268 -8.59 -1.67 18.07
N ALA A 269 -7.26 -1.56 17.93
CA ALA A 269 -6.63 -0.42 17.28
C ALA A 269 -6.73 -0.56 15.76
N ASP A 270 -7.46 0.34 15.11
CA ASP A 270 -7.58 0.38 13.65
C ASP A 270 -6.58 1.37 13.05
N PHE A 271 -5.83 0.92 12.04
CA PHE A 271 -5.02 1.82 11.23
C PHE A 271 -5.93 2.78 10.46
N THR A 272 -5.65 4.07 10.55
CA THR A 272 -6.40 5.10 9.86
C THR A 272 -5.49 6.18 9.28
N ALA A 273 -6.03 6.88 8.30
CA ALA A 273 -5.43 8.07 7.71
C ALA A 273 -6.42 9.21 7.87
N VAL A 274 -5.95 10.38 8.32
CA VAL A 274 -6.75 11.57 8.54
C VAL A 274 -6.00 12.78 8.01
N GLY A 275 -6.72 13.70 7.39
CA GLY A 275 -6.17 14.96 6.90
C GLY A 275 -6.92 15.44 5.67
N ASP A 276 -6.61 16.67 5.26
CA ASP A 276 -7.20 17.29 4.08
C ASP A 276 -7.01 16.44 2.82
N THR A 277 -5.84 15.83 2.63
CA THR A 277 -5.56 14.93 1.50
C THR A 277 -6.55 13.76 1.40
N VAL A 278 -6.85 13.11 2.54
CA VAL A 278 -7.80 11.99 2.62
C VAL A 278 -9.21 12.49 2.36
N ASN A 279 -9.60 13.59 3.00
CA ASN A 279 -10.93 14.19 2.82
C ASN A 279 -11.17 14.59 1.35
N LYS A 280 -10.20 15.23 0.70
CA LYS A 280 -10.27 15.62 -0.70
C LYS A 280 -10.48 14.40 -1.60
N ALA A 281 -9.79 13.28 -1.37
CA ALA A 281 -10.00 12.06 -2.15
C ALA A 281 -11.46 11.55 -2.07
N PHE A 282 -12.07 11.53 -0.88
CA PHE A 282 -13.50 11.21 -0.73
C PHE A 282 -14.42 12.21 -1.42
N ARG A 283 -14.09 13.51 -1.36
CA ARG A 283 -14.89 14.55 -2.03
C ARG A 283 -14.80 14.45 -3.55
N LEU A 284 -13.62 14.12 -4.08
CA LEU A 284 -13.41 13.87 -5.49
C LEU A 284 -14.22 12.67 -5.95
N GLU A 285 -14.13 11.52 -5.26
CA GLU A 285 -14.98 10.35 -5.55
C GLU A 285 -16.44 10.78 -5.59
N SER A 286 -16.87 11.53 -4.58
CA SER A 286 -18.27 11.89 -4.46
C SER A 286 -18.75 12.83 -5.55
N ALA A 287 -17.88 13.74 -6.02
CA ALA A 287 -18.16 14.63 -7.14
C ALA A 287 -18.33 13.87 -8.47
N THR A 288 -17.76 12.66 -8.58
CA THR A 288 -17.91 11.82 -9.77
C THR A 288 -19.40 11.50 -10.07
N ARG A 289 -20.27 11.51 -9.05
CA ARG A 289 -21.71 11.27 -9.19
C ARG A 289 -22.44 12.39 -9.93
N THR A 290 -21.91 13.61 -9.92
CA THR A 290 -22.58 14.79 -10.49
C THR A 290 -21.88 15.37 -11.70
N CYS A 291 -20.57 15.16 -11.86
CA CYS A 291 -19.81 15.72 -12.98
C CYS A 291 -19.83 14.87 -14.26
N GLY A 292 -20.39 13.66 -14.21
CA GLY A 292 -20.46 12.77 -15.38
C GLY A 292 -19.18 11.95 -15.66
N HIS A 293 -18.08 12.23 -14.97
CA HIS A 293 -16.80 11.52 -15.14
C HIS A 293 -16.63 10.41 -14.11
N SER A 294 -16.01 9.29 -14.48
CA SER A 294 -15.81 8.13 -13.59
C SER A 294 -14.62 8.27 -12.65
N VAL A 295 -13.57 8.99 -13.05
CA VAL A 295 -12.32 9.10 -12.32
C VAL A 295 -11.93 10.56 -12.19
N LEU A 296 -11.72 11.01 -10.96
CA LEU A 296 -11.24 12.35 -10.63
C LEU A 296 -9.95 12.26 -9.82
N ILE A 297 -8.90 12.93 -10.31
CA ILE A 297 -7.59 13.00 -9.67
C ILE A 297 -7.34 14.43 -9.22
N GLY A 298 -7.00 14.64 -7.95
CA GLY A 298 -6.69 15.96 -7.40
C GLY A 298 -5.50 16.60 -8.12
N ARG A 299 -5.50 17.93 -8.23
CA ARG A 299 -4.42 18.68 -8.86
C ARG A 299 -3.04 18.31 -8.34
N GLU A 300 -2.90 18.15 -7.03
CA GLU A 300 -1.64 17.85 -6.36
C GLU A 300 -1.02 16.55 -6.89
N SER A 301 -1.84 15.53 -7.12
CA SER A 301 -1.41 14.27 -7.72
C SER A 301 -0.87 14.47 -9.15
N ILE A 302 -1.56 15.25 -9.99
CA ILE A 302 -1.14 15.49 -11.38
C ILE A 302 0.11 16.36 -11.46
N ASP A 303 0.19 17.40 -10.64
CA ASP A 303 1.36 18.30 -10.60
C ASP A 303 2.64 17.53 -10.23
N MET A 304 2.53 16.47 -9.43
CA MET A 304 3.66 15.58 -9.09
C MET A 304 4.08 14.64 -10.22
N LEU A 305 3.23 14.39 -11.22
CA LEU A 305 3.55 13.56 -12.38
C LEU A 305 4.20 14.34 -13.52
N ARG A 306 3.79 15.59 -13.70
CA ARG A 306 4.22 16.46 -14.80
C ARG A 306 5.73 16.53 -15.03
N PRO A 307 6.61 16.49 -14.01
CA PRO A 307 8.05 16.51 -14.23
C PRO A 307 8.58 15.30 -15.00
N ALA A 308 7.85 14.18 -15.02
CA ALA A 308 8.34 12.91 -15.55
C ALA A 308 7.51 12.33 -16.69
N VAL A 309 6.25 12.74 -16.81
CA VAL A 309 5.27 12.16 -17.73
C VAL A 309 4.45 13.26 -18.38
N ALA A 310 4.25 13.15 -19.70
CA ALA A 310 3.43 14.11 -20.41
C ALA A 310 1.96 13.81 -20.10
N VAL A 311 1.27 14.78 -19.49
CA VAL A 311 -0.17 14.64 -19.21
C VAL A 311 -0.92 14.78 -20.54
N PRO A 312 -1.68 13.77 -21.00
CA PRO A 312 -2.44 13.87 -22.25
C PRO A 312 -3.34 15.11 -22.29
N ALA A 313 -3.41 15.75 -23.47
CA ALA A 313 -4.25 16.94 -23.67
C ALA A 313 -5.76 16.66 -23.55
N SER A 314 -6.17 15.39 -23.63
CA SER A 314 -7.53 14.91 -23.37
C SER A 314 -7.94 15.02 -21.90
N ILE A 315 -6.98 15.10 -20.97
CA ILE A 315 -7.26 15.21 -19.54
C ILE A 315 -7.73 16.64 -19.23
N GLU A 316 -9.03 16.74 -18.93
CA GLU A 316 -9.68 18.01 -18.62
C GLU A 316 -9.44 18.42 -17.16
N CYS A 317 -9.06 19.69 -16.94
CA CYS A 317 -9.03 20.29 -15.61
C CYS A 317 -10.40 20.90 -15.29
N LEU A 318 -11.02 20.42 -14.23
CA LEU A 318 -12.33 20.81 -13.72
C LEU A 318 -12.17 21.62 -12.43
N ALA A 319 -12.92 22.72 -12.33
CA ALA A 319 -13.08 23.44 -11.07
C ALA A 319 -14.34 22.94 -10.35
N LEU A 320 -14.16 22.14 -9.30
CA LEU A 320 -15.25 21.44 -8.59
C LEU A 320 -15.57 22.13 -7.26
N ALA A 321 -16.85 22.46 -7.03
CA ALA A 321 -17.32 22.90 -5.73
C ALA A 321 -17.44 21.69 -4.77
N LEU A 322 -16.38 21.42 -4.00
CA LEU A 322 -16.32 20.29 -3.08
C LEU A 322 -16.84 20.68 -1.69
N LYS A 323 -17.66 19.81 -1.09
CA LYS A 323 -18.20 20.02 0.26
C LYS A 323 -17.08 20.18 1.29
N GLY A 324 -17.10 21.31 2.02
CA GLY A 324 -16.13 21.63 3.07
C GLY A 324 -14.95 22.49 2.60
N TYR A 325 -14.95 22.93 1.34
CA TYR A 325 -13.98 23.88 0.80
C TYR A 325 -14.68 25.21 0.46
N ASP A 326 -14.04 26.33 0.80
CA ASP A 326 -14.58 27.68 0.55
C ASP A 326 -14.39 28.14 -0.90
N SER A 327 -13.47 27.51 -1.63
CA SER A 327 -13.19 27.78 -3.04
C SER A 327 -13.32 26.52 -3.89
N PRO A 328 -13.67 26.64 -5.19
CA PRO A 328 -13.62 25.53 -6.12
C PRO A 328 -12.24 24.87 -6.13
N GLN A 329 -12.22 23.55 -6.05
CA GLN A 329 -11.03 22.74 -6.05
C GLN A 329 -10.75 22.23 -7.45
N GLU A 330 -9.52 22.37 -7.91
CA GLU A 330 -9.10 21.82 -9.20
C GLU A 330 -8.90 20.31 -9.12
N ALA A 331 -9.49 19.62 -10.09
CA ALA A 331 -9.37 18.19 -10.27
C ALA A 331 -9.28 17.86 -11.76
N TYR A 332 -8.58 16.79 -12.09
CA TYR A 332 -8.43 16.33 -13.45
C TYR A 332 -9.33 15.11 -13.67
N SER A 333 -10.16 15.19 -14.70
CA SER A 333 -10.93 14.03 -15.16
C SER A 333 -10.08 13.20 -16.11
N LEU A 334 -10.05 11.89 -15.87
CA LEU A 334 -9.41 10.94 -16.76
C LEU A 334 -10.45 9.91 -17.22
N ASP A 335 -10.49 9.66 -18.52
CA ASP A 335 -11.16 8.47 -19.03
C ASP A 335 -10.23 7.24 -18.93
N PHE A 336 -10.78 6.05 -19.17
CA PHE A 336 -9.97 4.82 -19.06
C PHE A 336 -8.89 4.70 -20.14
N GLY A 337 -9.03 5.38 -21.28
CA GLY A 337 -7.99 5.49 -22.30
C GLY A 337 -6.82 6.37 -21.83
N ASP A 338 -7.13 7.52 -21.22
CA ASP A 338 -6.14 8.42 -20.60
C ASP A 338 -5.35 7.70 -19.51
N ILE A 339 -6.05 6.92 -18.66
CA ILE A 339 -5.43 6.14 -17.59
C ILE A 339 -4.49 5.08 -18.16
N ALA A 340 -4.89 4.38 -19.23
CA ALA A 340 -4.05 3.37 -19.88
C ALA A 340 -2.79 3.99 -20.50
N ALA A 341 -2.93 5.12 -21.20
CA ALA A 341 -1.80 5.86 -21.77
C ALA A 341 -0.83 6.32 -20.67
N LEU A 342 -1.37 6.95 -19.61
CA LEU A 342 -0.58 7.44 -18.49
C LEU A 342 0.14 6.30 -17.76
N ALA A 343 -0.55 5.19 -17.46
CA ALA A 343 0.07 4.02 -16.83
C ALA A 343 1.23 3.45 -17.65
N GLY A 344 1.10 3.41 -18.98
CA GLY A 344 2.16 3.00 -19.89
C GLY A 344 3.41 3.89 -19.80
N GLU A 345 3.24 5.21 -19.86
CA GLU A 345 4.35 6.15 -19.72
C GLU A 345 5.02 6.06 -18.33
N MET A 346 4.22 5.93 -17.28
CA MET A 346 4.73 5.80 -15.90
C MET A 346 5.57 4.54 -15.71
N MET A 347 5.17 3.42 -16.32
CA MET A 347 5.96 2.19 -16.28
C MET A 347 7.31 2.36 -16.98
N VAL A 348 7.35 3.05 -18.13
CA VAL A 348 8.62 3.37 -18.81
C VAL A 348 9.50 4.27 -17.93
N ALA A 349 8.93 5.30 -17.32
CA ALA A 349 9.67 6.22 -16.43
C ALA A 349 10.21 5.51 -15.18
N ALA A 350 9.45 4.59 -14.59
CA ALA A 350 9.89 3.79 -13.44
C ALA A 350 11.10 2.90 -13.79
N HIS A 351 11.08 2.25 -14.96
CA HIS A 351 12.23 1.46 -15.42
C HIS A 351 13.47 2.33 -15.68
N ALA A 352 13.30 3.50 -16.30
CA ALA A 352 14.40 4.43 -16.56
C ALA A 352 15.08 4.94 -15.26
N ASN A 353 14.29 5.21 -14.21
CA ASN A 353 14.81 5.61 -12.90
C ASN A 353 15.49 4.47 -12.15
N SER A 354 15.04 3.22 -12.32
CA SER A 354 15.69 2.04 -11.72
C SER A 354 17.02 1.66 -12.37
N ALA A 355 17.28 2.16 -13.59
CA ALA A 355 18.50 1.91 -14.37
C ALA A 355 19.58 2.99 -14.21
N ARG A 356 19.33 4.05 -13.42
CA ARG A 356 20.37 5.03 -13.09
C ARG A 356 21.22 4.49 -11.92
N PRO A 357 22.55 4.40 -12.09
CA PRO A 357 23.46 3.82 -11.11
C PRO A 357 23.54 4.62 -9.80
#